data_AF-A0AAN8FTV7-F1
#
_entry.id   AF-A0AAN8FTV7-F1
#
_cell.length_a   1.000
_cell.length_b   1.000
_cell.length_c   1.000
_cell.angle_alpha   90.00
_cell.angle_beta   90.00
_cell.angle_gamma   90.00
#
_symmetry.space_group_name_H-M   'P 1'
#
loop_
_entity.id
_entity.type
_entity.pdbx_description
1 polymer ?
#
loop_
_entity_poly.entity_id
_entity_poly.type
_entity_poly.pdbx_seq_one_letter_code
_entity_poly.pdbx_strand_id
1 'polypeptide(L)'
;MSDKDRRVLSTEQKRSQCNRRLLITAIALSILGVVILLMAGFLYLRSAAAEAEWKQSSDEYLRKLVQQVNDNPNLLWKAKYNRFGVKHRSYGFEYTRNATAVQEAVAAAGVASDRACIKSNGTYKASLSEEDILGCCAVCGNCYGGDPLKALVYWVNEGIVTGGRDGCRPYSFDLSCGVPCSPATFPGAEKNRICVRRCQDIYYQNKYDDDKHYASMAYSMYPRTMTVASDGSVRAQVPTIIGHLNKTSSTPMNIVQIRNILKKEIALFGPMTMAFPVSEEFLHYAS
;
A
#
# COMPACT_ATOMS: atom_id res chain seq x y z
N MET A 1 -3.70 -87.40 -2.48
CA MET A 1 -3.93 -86.00 -2.06
C MET A 1 -5.27 -85.56 -2.61
N SER A 2 -6.20 -85.09 -1.76
CA SER A 2 -7.61 -84.87 -2.14
C SER A 2 -7.80 -83.61 -2.98
N ASP A 3 -8.77 -83.59 -3.90
CA ASP A 3 -9.11 -82.46 -4.78
C ASP A 3 -9.45 -81.16 -4.01
N LYS A 4 -9.84 -81.32 -2.73
CA LYS A 4 -10.07 -80.23 -1.78
C LYS A 4 -8.78 -79.50 -1.41
N ASP A 5 -7.67 -80.22 -1.23
CA ASP A 5 -6.36 -79.64 -0.87
C ASP A 5 -5.77 -78.84 -2.03
N ARG A 6 -5.98 -79.31 -3.27
CA ARG A 6 -5.47 -78.66 -4.49
C ARG A 6 -6.16 -77.32 -4.79
N ARG A 7 -7.46 -77.21 -4.47
CA ARG A 7 -8.20 -75.93 -4.57
C ARG A 7 -7.80 -74.93 -3.49
N VAL A 8 -7.56 -75.39 -2.26
CA VAL A 8 -7.10 -74.53 -1.14
C VAL A 8 -5.72 -73.92 -1.47
N LEU A 9 -4.78 -74.73 -1.94
CA LEU A 9 -3.45 -74.29 -2.39
C LEU A 9 -3.51 -73.23 -3.51
N SER A 10 -4.41 -73.38 -4.49
CA SER A 10 -4.60 -72.41 -5.58
C SER A 10 -5.15 -71.05 -5.10
N THR A 11 -6.12 -71.06 -4.17
CA THR A 11 -6.65 -69.83 -3.56
C THR A 11 -5.63 -69.12 -2.66
N GLU A 12 -4.82 -69.87 -1.90
CA GLU A 12 -3.74 -69.28 -1.09
C GLU A 12 -2.64 -68.66 -1.96
N GLN A 13 -2.29 -69.32 -3.07
CA GLN A 13 -1.28 -68.85 -4.01
C GLN A 13 -1.72 -67.56 -4.74
N LYS A 14 -3.00 -67.45 -5.13
CA LYS A 14 -3.57 -66.19 -5.68
C LYS A 14 -3.65 -65.07 -4.64
N ARG A 15 -4.02 -65.38 -3.39
CA ARG A 15 -4.10 -64.41 -2.29
C ARG A 15 -2.71 -63.86 -1.91
N SER A 16 -1.70 -64.73 -1.90
CA SER A 16 -0.29 -64.36 -1.72
C SER A 16 0.22 -63.43 -2.85
N GLN A 17 -0.13 -63.72 -4.11
CA GLN A 17 0.27 -62.91 -5.26
C GLN A 17 -0.41 -61.52 -5.27
N CYS A 18 -1.68 -61.43 -4.84
CA CYS A 18 -2.39 -60.16 -4.69
C CYS A 18 -1.81 -59.30 -3.56
N ASN A 19 -1.53 -59.91 -2.39
CA ASN A 19 -0.89 -59.22 -1.27
C ASN A 19 0.53 -58.74 -1.63
N ARG A 20 1.29 -59.53 -2.40
CA ARG A 20 2.61 -59.12 -2.90
C ARG A 20 2.54 -57.93 -3.86
N ARG A 21 1.55 -57.88 -4.76
CA ARG A 21 1.32 -56.71 -5.62
C ARG A 21 0.91 -55.47 -4.82
N LEU A 22 0.01 -55.63 -3.85
CA LEU A 22 -0.42 -54.55 -2.97
C LEU A 22 0.75 -53.96 -2.15
N LEU A 23 1.61 -54.84 -1.62
CA LEU A 23 2.82 -54.47 -0.89
C LEU A 23 3.81 -53.71 -1.79
N ILE A 24 4.03 -54.18 -3.03
CA ILE A 24 4.90 -53.50 -3.99
C ILE A 24 4.35 -52.11 -4.35
N THR A 25 3.03 -51.99 -4.58
CA THR A 25 2.40 -50.68 -4.87
C THR A 25 2.47 -49.73 -3.67
N ALA A 26 2.29 -50.24 -2.45
CA ALA A 26 2.41 -49.44 -1.24
C ALA A 26 3.85 -48.94 -1.04
N ILE A 27 4.85 -49.81 -1.23
CA ILE A 27 6.27 -49.45 -1.17
C ILE A 27 6.61 -48.41 -2.25
N ALA A 28 6.13 -48.58 -3.48
CA ALA A 28 6.36 -47.63 -4.57
C ALA A 28 5.75 -46.25 -4.27
N LEU A 29 4.54 -46.19 -3.71
CA LEU A 29 3.91 -44.94 -3.29
C LEU A 29 4.63 -44.28 -2.12
N SER A 30 5.11 -45.07 -1.15
CA SER A 30 5.94 -44.56 -0.05
C SER A 30 7.27 -43.99 -0.55
N ILE A 31 7.94 -44.66 -1.48
CA ILE A 31 9.17 -44.16 -2.10
C ILE A 31 8.89 -42.87 -2.88
N LEU A 32 7.80 -42.82 -3.66
CA LEU A 32 7.39 -41.61 -4.38
C LEU A 32 7.12 -40.44 -3.42
N GLY A 33 6.43 -40.70 -2.30
CA GLY A 33 6.19 -39.71 -1.25
C GLY A 33 7.49 -39.17 -0.63
N VAL A 34 8.45 -40.05 -0.33
CA VAL A 34 9.78 -39.65 0.17
C VAL A 34 10.53 -38.81 -0.88
N VAL A 35 10.51 -39.19 -2.15
CA VAL A 35 11.13 -38.43 -3.23
C VAL A 35 10.51 -37.04 -3.36
N ILE A 36 9.18 -36.91 -3.28
CA ILE A 36 8.49 -35.60 -3.32
C ILE A 36 8.90 -34.74 -2.13
N LEU A 37 8.97 -35.30 -0.92
CA LEU A 37 9.40 -34.56 0.28
C LEU A 37 10.86 -34.10 0.18
N LEU A 38 11.75 -34.95 -0.34
CA LEU A 38 13.15 -34.58 -0.58
C LEU A 38 13.26 -33.48 -1.64
N MET A 39 12.50 -33.56 -2.73
CA MET A 39 12.44 -32.52 -3.76
C MET A 39 11.91 -31.20 -3.22
N ALA A 40 10.83 -31.24 -2.42
CA ALA A 40 10.27 -30.05 -1.77
C ALA A 40 11.28 -29.43 -0.79
N GLY A 41 11.97 -30.25 0.01
CA GLY A 41 13.02 -29.80 0.92
C GLY A 41 14.20 -29.16 0.18
N PHE A 42 14.64 -29.74 -0.94
CA PHE A 42 15.69 -29.19 -1.78
C PHE A 42 15.28 -27.85 -2.41
N LEU A 43 14.07 -27.74 -2.95
CA LEU A 43 13.53 -26.48 -3.49
C LEU A 43 13.41 -25.42 -2.41
N TYR A 44 12.95 -25.78 -1.21
CA TYR A 44 12.89 -24.87 -0.07
C TYR A 44 14.28 -24.35 0.30
N LEU A 45 15.27 -25.24 0.47
CA LEU A 45 16.65 -24.85 0.78
C LEU A 45 17.26 -23.96 -0.31
N ARG A 46 17.03 -24.26 -1.60
CA ARG A 46 17.46 -23.39 -2.69
C ARG A 46 16.79 -22.02 -2.62
N SER A 47 15.49 -21.97 -2.35
CA SER A 47 14.76 -20.71 -2.24
C SER A 47 15.24 -19.87 -1.06
N ALA A 48 15.50 -20.49 0.10
CA ALA A 48 16.03 -19.84 1.28
C ALA A 48 17.46 -19.32 1.08
N ALA A 49 18.33 -20.10 0.43
CA ALA A 49 19.67 -19.66 0.06
C ALA A 49 19.64 -18.46 -0.90
N ALA A 50 18.80 -18.53 -1.94
CA ALA A 50 18.61 -17.42 -2.87
C ALA A 50 18.06 -16.16 -2.19
N GLU A 51 17.16 -16.30 -1.21
CA GLU A 51 16.66 -15.16 -0.43
C GLU A 51 17.74 -14.53 0.44
N ALA A 52 18.59 -15.35 1.08
CA ALA A 52 19.71 -14.87 1.89
C ALA A 52 20.74 -14.11 1.04
N GLU A 53 21.15 -14.69 -0.09
CA GLU A 53 22.05 -14.03 -1.06
C GLU A 53 21.47 -12.72 -1.57
N TRP A 54 20.17 -12.70 -1.88
CA TRP A 54 19.50 -11.48 -2.34
C TRP A 54 19.46 -10.39 -1.27
N LYS A 55 19.16 -10.75 -0.01
CA LYS A 55 19.17 -9.78 1.11
C LYS A 55 20.55 -9.16 1.30
N GLN A 56 21.61 -9.98 1.26
CA GLN A 56 22.98 -9.50 1.40
C GLN A 56 23.38 -8.59 0.23
N SER A 57 23.11 -9.00 -1.02
CA SER A 57 23.39 -8.21 -2.22
C SER A 57 22.60 -6.88 -2.23
N SER A 58 21.37 -6.89 -1.73
CA SER A 58 20.53 -5.69 -1.64
C SER A 58 21.04 -4.72 -0.56
N ASP A 59 21.45 -5.22 0.61
CA ASP A 59 22.06 -4.38 1.66
C ASP A 59 23.33 -3.69 1.16
N GLU A 60 24.22 -4.43 0.50
CA GLU A 60 25.45 -3.87 -0.07
C GLU A 60 25.15 -2.81 -1.13
N TYR A 61 24.20 -3.08 -2.03
CA TYR A 61 23.76 -2.12 -3.05
C TYR A 61 23.23 -0.82 -2.44
N LEU A 62 22.33 -0.91 -1.47
CA LEU A 62 21.72 0.26 -0.83
C LEU A 62 22.75 1.08 -0.04
N ARG A 63 23.74 0.44 0.59
CA ARG A 63 24.86 1.16 1.23
C ARG A 63 25.71 1.93 0.21
N LYS A 64 26.01 1.33 -0.94
CA LYS A 64 26.73 2.02 -2.03
C LYS A 64 25.91 3.19 -2.57
N LEU A 65 24.60 3.02 -2.73
CA LEU A 65 23.69 4.09 -3.15
C LEU A 65 23.72 5.28 -2.17
N VAL A 66 23.65 5.01 -0.86
CA VAL A 66 23.77 6.05 0.18
C VAL A 66 25.10 6.80 0.08
N GLN A 67 26.19 6.08 -0.15
CA GLN A 67 27.50 6.69 -0.32
C GLN A 67 27.55 7.59 -1.57
N GLN A 68 27.04 7.12 -2.70
CA GLN A 68 26.96 7.92 -3.94
C GLN A 68 26.18 9.22 -3.77
N VAL A 69 25.06 9.19 -3.02
CA VAL A 69 24.29 10.40 -2.70
C VAL A 69 25.15 11.37 -1.88
N ASN A 70 25.80 10.87 -0.83
CA ASN A 70 26.55 11.72 0.10
C ASN A 70 27.81 12.33 -0.54
N ASP A 71 28.43 11.61 -1.46
CA ASP A 71 29.63 12.01 -2.20
C ASP A 71 29.32 13.01 -3.34
N ASN A 72 28.05 13.17 -3.73
CA ASN A 72 27.66 14.10 -4.80
C ASN A 72 27.60 15.55 -4.28
N PRO A 73 28.48 16.46 -4.74
CA PRO A 73 28.52 17.85 -4.26
C PRO A 73 27.33 18.69 -4.76
N ASN A 74 26.61 18.23 -5.79
CA ASN A 74 25.46 18.95 -6.36
C ASN A 74 24.15 18.62 -5.64
N LEU A 75 24.13 17.61 -4.75
CA LEU A 75 22.97 17.27 -3.96
C LEU A 75 22.97 18.07 -2.65
N LEU A 76 21.85 18.75 -2.38
CA LEU A 76 21.66 19.55 -1.18
C LEU A 76 21.24 18.71 0.04
N TRP A 77 20.92 17.44 -0.16
CA TRP A 77 20.45 16.54 0.89
C TRP A 77 21.46 15.41 1.11
N LYS A 78 21.37 14.80 2.29
CA LYS A 78 22.19 13.68 2.74
C LYS A 78 21.34 12.45 3.00
N ALA A 79 21.93 11.31 2.73
CA ALA A 79 21.34 10.01 2.93
C ALA A 79 21.94 9.30 4.15
N LYS A 80 21.10 8.59 4.90
CA LYS A 80 21.50 7.65 5.94
C LYS A 80 20.91 6.28 5.61
N TYR A 81 21.71 5.24 5.80
CA TYR A 81 21.26 3.89 5.54
C TYR A 81 19.98 3.56 6.32
N ASN A 82 18.98 3.08 5.58
CA ASN A 82 17.66 2.71 6.05
C ASN A 82 17.49 1.22 5.74
N ARG A 83 17.41 0.40 6.79
CA ARG A 83 17.25 -1.06 6.64
C ARG A 83 15.93 -1.48 5.99
N PHE A 84 14.96 -0.55 5.93
CA PHE A 84 13.68 -0.72 5.26
C PHE A 84 13.69 -0.20 3.82
N GLY A 85 14.81 0.36 3.35
CA GLY A 85 15.00 0.69 1.95
C GLY A 85 14.86 -0.56 1.09
N VAL A 86 14.22 -0.43 -0.07
CA VAL A 86 13.94 -1.56 -0.97
C VAL A 86 14.63 -1.32 -2.30
N LYS A 87 15.41 -2.30 -2.73
CA LYS A 87 15.96 -2.38 -4.09
C LYS A 87 14.89 -2.88 -5.05
N HIS A 88 14.60 -2.14 -6.11
CA HIS A 88 13.62 -2.54 -7.12
C HIS A 88 14.22 -3.63 -8.03
N ARG A 89 13.43 -4.70 -8.30
CA ARG A 89 13.92 -5.90 -9.02
C ARG A 89 13.80 -5.82 -10.55
N SER A 90 13.20 -4.76 -11.11
CA SER A 90 13.02 -4.60 -12.56
C SER A 90 13.24 -3.15 -13.00
N TYR A 91 14.12 -2.96 -13.98
CA TYR A 91 14.25 -1.74 -14.77
C TYR A 91 13.39 -1.91 -16.03
N GLY A 92 12.13 -1.44 -15.96
CA GLY A 92 11.12 -1.62 -16.99
C GLY A 92 9.74 -1.43 -16.38
N PHE A 93 9.26 -0.19 -16.41
CA PHE A 93 8.10 0.25 -15.63
C PHE A 93 6.77 -0.23 -16.23
N GLU A 94 6.08 -1.12 -15.53
CA GLU A 94 4.66 -0.87 -15.24
C GLU A 94 4.65 -0.13 -13.89
N TYR A 95 4.06 1.07 -13.83
CA TYR A 95 3.79 1.73 -12.56
C TYR A 95 2.85 0.82 -11.76
N THR A 96 3.37 -0.10 -10.94
CA THR A 96 2.62 -0.51 -9.77
C THR A 96 2.60 0.72 -8.89
N ARG A 97 1.46 1.41 -8.91
CA ARG A 97 1.21 2.68 -8.24
C ARG A 97 1.16 2.43 -6.72
N ASN A 98 2.23 1.88 -6.14
CA ASN A 98 2.34 1.47 -4.74
C ASN A 98 2.42 2.67 -3.78
N ALA A 99 1.88 3.84 -4.16
CA ALA A 99 1.45 4.84 -3.21
C ALA A 99 0.16 4.29 -2.60
N THR A 100 0.24 3.69 -1.42
CA THR A 100 -0.93 3.09 -0.77
C THR A 100 -2.00 4.18 -0.59
N ALA A 101 -3.30 3.91 -0.84
CA ALA A 101 -4.33 4.92 -0.53
C ALA A 101 -4.30 5.32 0.94
N VAL A 102 -3.67 4.51 1.80
CA VAL A 102 -3.30 4.85 3.17
C VAL A 102 -2.52 6.16 3.24
N GLN A 103 -1.42 6.31 2.49
CA GLN A 103 -0.63 7.55 2.51
C GLN A 103 -1.46 8.76 2.07
N GLU A 104 -2.32 8.57 1.07
CA GLU A 104 -3.15 9.64 0.51
C GLU A 104 -4.31 10.01 1.42
N ALA A 105 -4.95 9.04 2.06
CA ALA A 105 -5.99 9.27 3.05
C ALA A 105 -5.43 9.93 4.31
N VAL A 106 -4.27 9.49 4.79
CA VAL A 106 -3.55 10.13 5.90
C VAL A 106 -3.18 11.57 5.53
N ALA A 107 -2.63 11.80 4.34
CA ALA A 107 -2.30 13.15 3.88
C ALA A 107 -3.55 14.03 3.71
N ALA A 108 -4.63 13.50 3.15
CA ALA A 108 -5.89 14.23 2.96
C ALA A 108 -6.55 14.55 4.30
N ALA A 109 -6.61 13.60 5.23
CA ALA A 109 -7.14 13.80 6.58
C ALA A 109 -6.31 14.82 7.37
N GLY A 110 -4.98 14.77 7.26
CA GLY A 110 -4.09 15.78 7.86
C GLY A 110 -4.33 17.17 7.31
N VAL A 111 -4.33 17.33 5.97
CA VAL A 111 -4.64 18.60 5.31
C VAL A 111 -6.04 19.10 5.68
N ALA A 112 -7.03 18.22 5.74
CA ALA A 112 -8.39 18.58 6.12
C ALA A 112 -8.47 19.08 7.57
N SER A 113 -7.76 18.42 8.50
CA SER A 113 -7.66 18.83 9.90
C SER A 113 -7.01 20.21 10.04
N ASP A 114 -5.87 20.43 9.38
CA ASP A 114 -5.15 21.69 9.42
C ASP A 114 -5.98 22.82 8.83
N ARG A 115 -6.61 22.59 7.67
CA ARG A 115 -7.47 23.59 7.02
C ARG A 115 -8.71 23.90 7.83
N ALA A 116 -9.32 22.92 8.50
CA ALA A 116 -10.45 23.15 9.40
C ALA A 116 -10.02 24.00 10.62
N CYS A 117 -8.85 23.73 11.19
CA CYS A 117 -8.27 24.54 12.26
C CYS A 117 -8.00 25.99 11.80
N ILE A 118 -7.31 26.17 10.67
CA ILE A 118 -7.01 27.50 10.11
C ILE A 118 -8.30 28.28 9.82
N LYS A 119 -9.27 27.65 9.15
CA LYS A 119 -10.53 28.29 8.75
C LYS A 119 -11.38 28.71 9.94
N SER A 120 -11.31 27.96 11.03
CA SER A 120 -12.04 28.22 12.27
C SER A 120 -11.30 29.16 13.23
N ASN A 121 -10.20 29.80 12.79
CA ASN A 121 -9.32 30.61 13.63
C ASN A 121 -8.85 29.86 14.89
N GLY A 122 -8.55 28.57 14.76
CA GLY A 122 -8.04 27.72 15.82
C GLY A 122 -9.08 27.24 16.85
N THR A 123 -10.38 27.45 16.60
CA THR A 123 -11.44 26.93 17.48
C THR A 123 -11.68 25.43 17.26
N TYR A 124 -11.57 24.95 16.02
CA TYR A 124 -11.54 23.53 15.71
C TYR A 124 -10.12 22.98 15.82
N LYS A 125 -9.92 21.93 16.63
CA LYS A 125 -8.59 21.32 16.88
C LYS A 125 -8.56 19.80 16.78
N ALA A 126 -9.67 19.17 16.40
CA ALA A 126 -9.73 17.72 16.28
C ALA A 126 -9.07 17.25 14.97
N SER A 127 -8.41 16.10 15.02
CA SER A 127 -7.97 15.40 13.81
C SER A 127 -9.18 14.79 13.12
N LEU A 128 -9.21 14.84 11.79
CA LEU A 128 -10.17 14.11 10.96
C LEU A 128 -9.66 12.70 10.68
N SER A 129 -10.57 11.75 10.53
CA SER A 129 -10.26 10.33 10.46
C SER A 129 -9.81 9.86 9.07
N GLU A 130 -8.55 9.45 8.98
CA GLU A 130 -8.00 8.68 7.87
C GLU A 130 -8.66 7.30 7.73
N GLU A 131 -9.09 6.69 8.84
CA GLU A 131 -9.77 5.40 8.87
C GLU A 131 -11.16 5.49 8.21
N ASP A 132 -11.88 6.59 8.45
CA ASP A 132 -13.17 6.83 7.82
C ASP A 132 -13.04 7.00 6.30
N ILE A 133 -12.03 7.74 5.83
CA ILE A 133 -11.73 7.87 4.40
C ILE A 133 -11.39 6.49 3.81
N LEU A 134 -10.48 5.74 4.43
CA LEU A 134 -10.02 4.45 3.92
C LEU A 134 -11.11 3.40 3.89
N GLY A 135 -11.90 3.31 4.96
CA GLY A 135 -12.94 2.31 5.11
C GLY A 135 -14.19 2.61 4.28
N CYS A 136 -14.61 3.88 4.21
CA CYS A 136 -15.94 4.24 3.70
C CYS A 136 -15.96 4.95 2.34
N CYS A 137 -14.85 5.54 1.88
CA CYS A 137 -14.84 6.14 0.55
C CYS A 137 -14.63 5.09 -0.55
N ALA A 138 -15.72 4.69 -1.21
CA ALA A 138 -15.71 3.65 -2.24
C ALA A 138 -14.81 3.97 -3.46
N VAL A 139 -14.56 5.25 -3.74
CA VAL A 139 -13.83 5.70 -4.93
C VAL A 139 -12.42 6.22 -4.64
N CYS A 140 -12.06 6.44 -3.38
CA CYS A 140 -10.81 7.11 -3.00
C CYS A 140 -9.56 6.28 -3.27
N GLY A 141 -9.70 4.95 -3.33
CA GLY A 141 -8.60 4.03 -3.53
C GLY A 141 -8.69 2.81 -2.63
N ASN A 142 -7.58 2.08 -2.51
CA ASN A 142 -7.37 0.93 -1.65
C ASN A 142 -5.92 0.89 -1.15
N CYS A 143 -5.52 -0.09 -0.33
CA CYS A 143 -4.15 -0.19 0.18
C CYS A 143 -3.06 -0.28 -0.90
N TYR A 144 -3.41 -0.40 -2.18
CA TYR A 144 -2.47 -0.42 -3.31
C TYR A 144 -2.40 0.88 -4.11
N GLY A 145 -3.23 1.88 -3.82
CA GLY A 145 -3.35 3.06 -4.69
C GLY A 145 -4.61 3.88 -4.47
N GLY A 146 -4.53 5.19 -4.63
CA GLY A 146 -5.71 6.06 -4.68
C GLY A 146 -5.46 7.39 -5.39
N ASP A 147 -6.27 8.40 -5.03
CA ASP A 147 -6.07 9.79 -5.47
C ASP A 147 -6.48 10.77 -4.36
N PRO A 148 -5.58 11.65 -3.88
CA PRO A 148 -5.89 12.61 -2.82
C PRO A 148 -7.07 13.54 -3.15
N LEU A 149 -7.29 13.87 -4.44
CA LEU A 149 -8.43 14.69 -4.84
C LEU A 149 -9.75 13.97 -4.53
N LYS A 150 -9.81 12.65 -4.68
CA LYS A 150 -11.04 11.89 -4.38
C LYS A 150 -11.32 11.87 -2.88
N ALA A 151 -10.28 11.77 -2.04
CA ALA A 151 -10.42 11.89 -0.59
C ALA A 151 -10.93 13.28 -0.17
N LEU A 152 -10.42 14.35 -0.80
CA LEU A 152 -10.91 15.70 -0.56
C LEU A 152 -12.34 15.91 -1.11
N VAL A 153 -12.71 15.28 -2.22
CA VAL A 153 -14.10 15.30 -2.74
C VAL A 153 -15.04 14.54 -1.80
N TYR A 154 -14.60 13.42 -1.20
CA TYR A 154 -15.36 12.72 -0.16
C TYR A 154 -15.58 13.62 1.06
N TRP A 155 -14.57 14.39 1.48
CA TRP A 155 -14.72 15.38 2.54
C TRP A 155 -15.79 16.45 2.23
N VAL A 156 -15.91 16.86 0.97
CA VAL A 156 -16.95 17.82 0.55
C VAL A 156 -18.34 17.16 0.53
N ASN A 157 -18.45 15.97 -0.06
CA ASN A 157 -19.74 15.37 -0.39
C ASN A 157 -20.36 14.55 0.76
N GLU A 158 -19.53 13.81 1.48
CA GLU A 158 -19.96 12.85 2.52
C GLU A 158 -19.50 13.26 3.92
N GLY A 159 -18.47 14.09 4.01
CA GLY A 159 -17.88 14.53 5.26
C GLY A 159 -17.01 13.47 5.90
N ILE A 160 -16.15 13.90 6.83
CA ILE A 160 -15.23 13.03 7.56
C ILE A 160 -15.50 13.20 9.06
N VAL A 161 -15.54 12.08 9.79
CA VAL A 161 -15.67 12.11 11.25
C VAL A 161 -14.34 12.42 11.94
N THR A 162 -14.36 12.77 13.22
CA THR A 162 -13.13 12.93 14.00
C THR A 162 -12.36 11.62 14.10
N GLY A 163 -11.03 11.72 14.08
CA GLY A 163 -10.08 10.62 14.18
C GLY A 163 -9.03 10.88 15.25
N GLY A 164 -7.86 10.25 15.09
CA GLY A 164 -6.88 10.18 16.17
C GLY A 164 -7.35 9.29 17.32
N ARG A 165 -6.52 9.16 18.37
CA ARG A 165 -6.75 8.24 19.49
C ARG A 165 -8.11 8.43 20.16
N ASP A 166 -8.51 9.69 20.33
CA ASP A 166 -9.69 10.07 21.13
C ASP A 166 -10.89 10.52 20.27
N GLY A 167 -10.80 10.42 18.95
CA GLY A 167 -11.89 10.79 18.02
C GLY A 167 -12.90 9.66 17.78
N CYS A 168 -13.90 9.90 16.93
CA CYS A 168 -14.92 8.90 16.59
C CYS A 168 -14.31 7.64 15.95
N ARG A 169 -13.39 7.79 14.98
CA ARG A 169 -12.78 6.69 14.23
C ARG A 169 -11.25 6.77 14.28
N PRO A 170 -10.59 6.15 15.27
CA PRO A 170 -9.13 6.07 15.34
C PRO A 170 -8.57 5.20 14.21
N TYR A 171 -7.34 5.49 13.79
CA TYR A 171 -6.64 4.66 12.81
C TYR A 171 -6.37 3.27 13.35
N SER A 172 -6.76 2.24 12.58
CA SER A 172 -6.73 0.85 13.03
C SER A 172 -5.37 0.16 12.86
N PHE A 173 -4.45 0.78 12.13
CA PHE A 173 -3.17 0.17 11.79
C PHE A 173 -2.07 0.48 12.80
N ASP A 174 -1.38 -0.56 13.26
CA ASP A 174 -0.26 -0.44 14.16
C ASP A 174 1.01 0.02 13.42
N LEU A 175 1.69 1.03 13.98
CA LEU A 175 2.98 1.55 13.50
C LEU A 175 4.17 0.63 13.83
N SER A 176 3.96 -0.43 14.61
CA SER A 176 5.01 -1.39 14.99
C SER A 176 5.72 -2.06 13.80
N CYS A 177 5.13 -2.06 12.60
CA CYS A 177 5.74 -2.60 11.39
C CYS A 177 6.89 -1.78 10.79
N GLY A 178 7.17 -0.58 11.34
CA GLY A 178 8.26 0.30 10.90
C GLY A 178 7.81 1.37 9.88
N VAL A 179 8.70 2.28 9.53
CA VAL A 179 8.40 3.37 8.57
C VAL A 179 9.48 3.38 7.48
N PRO A 180 9.16 2.95 6.24
CA PRO A 180 7.89 2.35 5.80
C PRO A 180 7.71 0.90 6.30
N CYS A 181 6.46 0.47 6.46
CA CYS A 181 6.13 -0.94 6.73
C CYS A 181 6.43 -1.83 5.52
N SER A 182 6.73 -3.11 5.76
CA SER A 182 6.96 -4.09 4.69
C SER A 182 5.73 -4.22 3.77
N PRO A 183 5.91 -4.27 2.43
CA PRO A 183 4.81 -4.47 1.48
C PRO A 183 3.98 -5.75 1.73
N ALA A 184 4.57 -6.76 2.38
CA ALA A 184 3.87 -7.98 2.76
C ALA A 184 2.68 -7.75 3.73
N THR A 185 2.64 -6.59 4.39
CA THR A 185 1.59 -6.22 5.34
C THR A 185 0.32 -5.70 4.64
N PHE A 186 0.43 -5.20 3.41
CA PHE A 186 -0.68 -4.54 2.71
C PHE A 186 -1.83 -5.47 2.30
N PRO A 187 -1.62 -6.71 1.83
CA PRO A 187 -2.73 -7.61 1.49
C PRO A 187 -3.63 -7.94 2.70
N GLY A 188 -3.03 -8.11 3.87
CA GLY A 188 -3.78 -8.33 5.11
C GLY A 188 -4.59 -7.10 5.51
N ALA A 189 -3.99 -5.91 5.38
CA ALA A 189 -4.64 -4.63 5.61
C ALA A 189 -5.86 -4.44 4.71
N GLU A 190 -5.71 -4.66 3.40
CA GLU A 190 -6.80 -4.50 2.43
C GLU A 190 -7.94 -5.47 2.70
N LYS A 191 -7.61 -6.74 3.01
CA LYS A 191 -8.63 -7.75 3.32
C LYS A 191 -9.49 -7.36 4.53
N ASN A 192 -8.89 -6.69 5.51
CA ASN A 192 -9.56 -6.26 6.74
C ASN A 192 -10.22 -4.88 6.60
N ARG A 193 -10.07 -4.20 5.46
CA ARG A 193 -10.64 -2.88 5.22
C ARG A 193 -12.17 -2.98 5.14
N ILE A 194 -12.84 -2.39 6.12
CA ILE A 194 -14.31 -2.36 6.19
C ILE A 194 -14.80 -0.95 6.52
N CYS A 195 -15.88 -0.52 5.86
CA CYS A 195 -16.58 0.69 6.27
C CYS A 195 -17.36 0.41 7.55
N VAL A 196 -17.01 1.08 8.63
CA VAL A 196 -17.75 1.00 9.90
C VAL A 196 -18.27 2.38 10.26
N ARG A 197 -19.58 2.56 10.06
CA ARG A 197 -20.32 3.79 10.37
C ARG A 197 -20.73 3.86 11.83
N ARG A 198 -19.74 3.76 12.71
CA ARG A 198 -19.92 3.77 14.17
C ARG A 198 -18.66 4.28 14.85
N CYS A 199 -18.81 5.19 15.80
CA CYS A 199 -17.72 5.65 16.64
C CYS A 199 -17.24 4.56 17.61
N GLN A 200 -15.99 4.66 18.05
CA GLN A 200 -15.44 3.82 19.11
C GLN A 200 -16.19 4.01 20.43
N ASP A 201 -16.21 2.98 21.28
CA ASP A 201 -17.05 2.96 22.49
C ASP A 201 -16.66 4.03 23.52
N ILE A 202 -15.38 4.42 23.54
CA ILE A 202 -14.88 5.48 24.44
C ILE A 202 -15.25 6.89 23.97
N TYR A 203 -15.75 7.04 22.74
CA TYR A 203 -16.13 8.33 22.18
C TYR A 203 -17.61 8.61 22.44
N TYR A 204 -17.89 9.67 23.21
CA TYR A 204 -19.24 9.98 23.70
C TYR A 204 -19.76 11.37 23.26
N GLN A 205 -18.98 12.14 22.50
CA GLN A 205 -19.35 13.51 22.14
C GLN A 205 -20.49 13.54 21.11
N ASN A 206 -20.39 12.71 20.07
CA ASN A 206 -21.34 12.67 18.95
C ASN A 206 -21.60 11.22 18.50
N LYS A 207 -22.68 11.01 17.74
CA LYS A 207 -22.83 9.79 16.93
C LYS A 207 -22.06 9.94 15.62
N TYR A 208 -21.83 8.83 14.92
CA TYR A 208 -21.04 8.82 13.69
C TYR A 208 -21.53 9.85 12.66
N ASP A 209 -22.84 9.88 12.36
CA ASP A 209 -23.38 10.80 11.36
C ASP A 209 -23.36 12.27 11.85
N ASP A 210 -23.54 12.48 13.15
CA ASP A 210 -23.51 13.82 13.78
C ASP A 210 -22.08 14.37 13.90
N ASP A 211 -21.07 13.50 13.86
CA ASP A 211 -19.65 13.88 13.94
C ASP A 211 -19.03 14.21 12.56
N LYS A 212 -19.83 14.23 11.49
CA LYS A 212 -19.34 14.51 10.15
C LYS A 212 -19.00 15.99 9.96
N HIS A 213 -17.78 16.24 9.50
CA HIS A 213 -17.27 17.57 9.18
C HIS A 213 -17.07 17.69 7.66
N TYR A 214 -17.52 18.81 7.10
CA TYR A 214 -17.60 19.01 5.64
C TYR A 214 -16.70 20.14 5.17
N ALA A 215 -16.09 19.96 4.01
CA ALA A 215 -15.42 21.03 3.27
C ALA A 215 -16.36 21.75 2.30
N SER A 216 -15.99 22.95 1.89
CA SER A 216 -16.72 23.71 0.87
C SER A 216 -16.38 23.29 -0.56
N MET A 217 -15.09 23.02 -0.85
CA MET A 217 -14.65 22.66 -2.19
C MET A 217 -13.34 21.87 -2.18
N ALA A 218 -13.16 21.04 -3.20
CA ALA A 218 -11.93 20.32 -3.50
C ALA A 218 -11.47 20.65 -4.92
N TYR A 219 -10.18 20.95 -5.08
CA TYR A 219 -9.60 21.36 -6.36
C TYR A 219 -8.15 20.90 -6.49
N SER A 220 -7.66 20.78 -7.73
CA SER A 220 -6.26 20.53 -8.03
C SER A 220 -5.59 21.82 -8.53
N MET A 221 -4.42 22.14 -7.99
CA MET A 221 -3.68 23.35 -8.39
C MET A 221 -2.90 23.15 -9.68
N TYR A 222 -2.07 22.10 -9.76
CA TYR A 222 -1.10 21.89 -10.83
C TYR A 222 -1.59 20.85 -11.87
N PRO A 223 -1.37 21.06 -13.19
CA PRO A 223 -1.79 20.12 -14.24
C PRO A 223 -1.34 18.69 -13.97
N ARG A 224 -2.29 17.75 -14.05
CA ARG A 224 -2.04 16.33 -13.85
C ARG A 224 -3.07 15.49 -14.60
N THR A 225 -2.75 14.22 -14.79
CA THR A 225 -3.71 13.22 -15.27
C THR A 225 -4.10 12.28 -14.16
N MET A 226 -5.34 11.81 -14.18
CA MET A 226 -5.83 10.74 -13.30
C MET A 226 -6.23 9.52 -14.13
N THR A 227 -6.16 8.35 -13.52
CA THR A 227 -6.68 7.13 -14.13
C THR A 227 -8.17 7.01 -13.83
N VAL A 228 -8.95 6.80 -14.88
CA VAL A 228 -10.42 6.76 -14.81
C VAL A 228 -10.93 5.33 -14.81
N ALA A 229 -10.31 4.45 -15.62
CA ALA A 229 -10.68 3.05 -15.70
C ALA A 229 -9.98 2.23 -14.61
N SER A 230 -10.69 1.23 -14.06
CA SER A 230 -10.18 0.32 -13.03
C SER A 230 -9.00 -0.53 -13.49
N ASP A 231 -8.87 -0.78 -14.80
CA ASP A 231 -7.77 -1.51 -15.43
C ASP A 231 -6.53 -0.65 -15.73
N GLY A 232 -6.58 0.65 -15.42
CA GLY A 232 -5.46 1.57 -15.66
C GLY A 232 -5.36 2.12 -17.09
N SER A 233 -6.15 1.61 -18.04
CA SER A 233 -5.98 1.87 -19.49
C SER A 233 -6.32 3.31 -19.88
N VAL A 234 -7.31 3.91 -19.22
CA VAL A 234 -7.79 5.26 -19.54
C VAL A 234 -7.24 6.29 -18.55
N ARG A 235 -6.55 7.29 -19.08
CA ARG A 235 -6.10 8.48 -18.34
C ARG A 235 -6.84 9.71 -18.85
N ALA A 236 -7.39 10.50 -17.94
CA ALA A 236 -8.01 11.77 -18.23
C ALA A 236 -7.20 12.94 -17.64
N GLN A 237 -7.21 14.08 -18.33
CA GLN A 237 -6.70 15.33 -17.79
C GLN A 237 -7.63 15.82 -16.68
N VAL A 238 -7.05 16.11 -15.52
CA VAL A 238 -7.81 16.66 -14.39
C VAL A 238 -7.93 18.18 -14.59
N PRO A 239 -9.14 18.77 -14.48
CA PRO A 239 -9.28 20.21 -14.44
C PRO A 239 -8.49 20.79 -13.25
N THR A 240 -7.56 21.70 -13.54
CA THR A 240 -6.72 22.33 -12.50
C THR A 240 -6.66 23.84 -12.68
N ILE A 241 -6.42 24.56 -11.58
CA ILE A 241 -6.38 26.03 -11.59
C ILE A 241 -5.29 26.54 -12.53
N ILE A 242 -4.05 26.07 -12.35
CA ILE A 242 -2.92 26.46 -13.22
C ILE A 242 -3.14 25.98 -14.66
N GLY A 243 -3.71 24.80 -14.85
CA GLY A 243 -4.03 24.28 -16.18
C GLY A 243 -5.04 25.14 -16.93
N HIS A 244 -6.08 25.60 -16.23
CA HIS A 244 -7.05 26.54 -16.78
C HIS A 244 -6.40 27.87 -17.13
N LEU A 245 -5.68 28.49 -16.18
CA LEU A 245 -5.00 29.78 -16.40
C LEU A 245 -4.02 29.74 -17.57
N ASN A 246 -3.25 28.66 -17.71
CA ASN A 246 -2.33 28.49 -18.84
C ASN A 246 -3.06 28.29 -20.17
N LYS A 247 -4.24 27.65 -20.16
CA LYS A 247 -5.04 27.42 -21.38
C LYS A 247 -5.76 28.69 -21.84
N THR A 248 -6.17 29.55 -20.92
CA THR A 248 -6.93 30.78 -21.22
C THR A 248 -6.05 32.03 -21.39
N SER A 249 -4.78 31.97 -21.01
CA SER A 249 -3.83 33.08 -21.16
C SER A 249 -3.11 33.03 -22.50
N SER A 250 -2.84 34.21 -23.10
CA SER A 250 -1.97 34.33 -24.28
C SER A 250 -0.50 34.01 -23.96
N THR A 251 -0.11 34.11 -22.69
CA THR A 251 1.23 33.79 -22.18
C THR A 251 1.13 32.77 -21.04
N PRO A 252 1.49 31.50 -21.28
CA PRO A 252 1.52 30.48 -20.23
C PRO A 252 2.50 30.85 -19.12
N MET A 253 2.16 30.49 -17.89
CA MET A 253 2.99 30.81 -16.73
C MET A 253 4.30 30.01 -16.73
N ASN A 254 5.38 30.70 -16.36
CA ASN A 254 6.67 30.05 -16.13
C ASN A 254 6.74 29.43 -14.72
N ILE A 255 7.80 28.66 -14.47
CA ILE A 255 7.99 27.93 -13.20
C ILE A 255 8.06 28.85 -11.97
N VAL A 256 8.56 30.07 -12.12
CA VAL A 256 8.66 31.05 -11.02
C VAL A 256 7.26 31.55 -10.65
N GLN A 257 6.44 31.89 -11.66
CA GLN A 257 5.06 32.31 -11.47
C GLN A 257 4.21 31.20 -10.85
N ILE A 258 4.35 29.97 -11.34
CA ILE A 258 3.66 28.81 -10.78
C ILE A 258 4.05 28.60 -9.31
N ARG A 259 5.35 28.64 -9.00
CA ARG A 259 5.83 28.54 -7.61
C ARG A 259 5.24 29.62 -6.72
N ASN A 260 5.13 30.85 -7.22
CA ASN A 260 4.54 31.96 -6.47
C ASN A 260 3.04 31.75 -6.19
N ILE A 261 2.28 31.20 -7.14
CA ILE A 261 0.86 30.86 -6.93
C ILE A 261 0.73 29.76 -5.88
N LEU A 262 1.54 28.71 -5.95
CA LEU A 262 1.51 27.63 -4.96
C LEU A 262 1.90 28.14 -3.56
N LYS A 263 2.89 29.03 -3.45
CA LYS A 263 3.25 29.69 -2.19
C LYS A 263 2.08 30.51 -1.62
N LYS A 264 1.37 31.26 -2.47
CA LYS A 264 0.18 32.04 -2.05
C LYS A 264 -0.93 31.12 -1.55
N GLU A 265 -1.19 30.02 -2.24
CA GLU A 265 -2.18 29.03 -1.81
C GLU A 265 -1.87 28.49 -0.41
N ILE A 266 -0.61 28.10 -0.17
CA ILE A 266 -0.17 27.60 1.16
C ILE A 266 -0.31 28.70 2.23
N ALA A 267 0.12 29.93 1.91
CA ALA A 267 0.12 31.03 2.87
C ALA A 267 -1.30 31.49 3.26
N LEU A 268 -2.27 31.38 2.34
CA LEU A 268 -3.63 31.87 2.56
C LEU A 268 -4.57 30.80 3.09
N PHE A 269 -4.44 29.55 2.61
CA PHE A 269 -5.39 28.48 2.90
C PHE A 269 -4.77 27.34 3.69
N GLY A 270 -3.46 27.37 3.94
CA GLY A 270 -2.75 26.34 4.68
C GLY A 270 -2.28 25.18 3.79
N PRO A 271 -1.90 24.04 4.43
CA PRO A 271 -1.30 22.90 3.76
C PRO A 271 -2.12 22.37 2.58
N MET A 272 -1.46 21.69 1.65
CA MET A 272 -2.09 20.99 0.53
C MET A 272 -1.45 19.63 0.34
N THR A 273 -2.17 18.68 -0.25
CA THR A 273 -1.61 17.39 -0.63
C THR A 273 -0.72 17.55 -1.87
N MET A 274 0.44 16.90 -1.87
CA MET A 274 1.33 16.78 -3.03
C MET A 274 1.77 15.33 -3.18
N ALA A 275 1.86 14.86 -4.42
CA ALA A 275 2.40 13.55 -4.74
C ALA A 275 3.59 13.74 -5.69
N PHE A 276 4.67 13.02 -5.42
CA PHE A 276 5.86 12.97 -6.26
C PHE A 276 6.38 11.52 -6.31
N PRO A 277 7.04 11.12 -7.40
CA PRO A 277 7.65 9.80 -7.48
C PRO A 277 8.75 9.67 -6.41
N VAL A 278 8.66 8.62 -5.60
CA VAL A 278 9.66 8.29 -4.59
C VAL A 278 10.69 7.35 -5.23
N SER A 279 11.94 7.79 -5.26
CA SER A 279 13.06 6.99 -5.75
C SER A 279 13.71 6.17 -4.63
N GLU A 280 14.53 5.18 -5.00
CA GLU A 280 15.21 4.30 -4.04
C GLU A 280 16.11 5.10 -3.10
N GLU A 281 16.82 6.10 -3.63
CA GLU A 281 17.68 6.96 -2.86
C GLU A 281 16.91 7.80 -1.83
N PHE A 282 15.68 8.24 -2.15
CA PHE A 282 14.87 9.05 -1.24
C PHE A 282 14.40 8.25 -0.01
N LEU A 283 14.33 6.91 -0.08
CA LEU A 283 14.05 6.06 1.08
C LEU A 283 15.14 6.13 2.15
N HIS A 284 16.29 6.70 1.82
CA HIS A 284 17.42 6.92 2.71
C HIS A 284 17.58 8.38 3.13
N TYR A 285 16.64 9.27 2.79
CA TYR A 285 16.72 10.68 3.15
C TYR A 285 16.94 10.88 4.66
N ALA A 286 17.89 11.75 5.02
CA ALA A 286 18.23 12.06 6.41
C ALA A 286 18.18 13.56 6.74
N SER A 287 18.69 14.42 5.85
CA SER A 287 18.71 15.88 6.05
C SER A 287 18.91 16.60 4.73
#